data_AF-A0A7W8L181-F1
#
_entry.id   AF-A0A7W8L181-F1
#
_cell.length_a   1.000
_cell.length_b   1.000
_cell.length_c   1.000
_cell.angle_alpha   90.00
_cell.angle_beta   90.00
_cell.angle_gamma   90.00
#
_symmetry.space_group_name_H-M   'P 1'
#
loop_
_entity.id
_entity.type
_entity.pdbx_description
1 polymer ?
#
loop_
_entity_poly.entity_id
_entity_poly.type
_entity_poly.pdbx_seq_one_letter_code
_entity_poly.pdbx_strand_id
1 'polypeptide(L)' 'MMMLDEAAVAVILRNLVDNAVRYVPVGGKVDISVLCLETEVMFEVLDSGRGIPQAEPEQVLEPFYGLD' A
#
# COMPACT_ATOMS: atom_id res chain seq x y z
N MET A 1 -6.84 -22.89 -9.34
CA MET A 1 -6.02 -22.61 -8.15
C MET A 1 -5.09 -21.46 -8.50
N MET A 2 -5.23 -20.33 -7.81
CA MET A 2 -4.37 -19.19 -8.04
C MET A 2 -3.04 -19.44 -7.33
N MET A 3 -1.93 -19.15 -8.00
CA MET A 3 -0.60 -19.20 -7.40
C MET A 3 -0.08 -17.77 -7.35
N LEU A 4 0.28 -17.33 -6.15
CA LEU A 4 0.96 -16.06 -5.93
C LEU A 4 2.39 -16.38 -5.50
N ASP A 5 3.32 -15.52 -5.89
CA ASP A 5 4.66 -15.54 -5.30
C ASP A 5 4.57 -14.89 -3.90
N GLU A 6 4.61 -15.73 -2.87
CA GLU A 6 4.52 -15.30 -1.47
C GLU A 6 5.58 -14.25 -1.12
N ALA A 7 6.81 -14.39 -1.62
CA ALA A 7 7.89 -13.45 -1.34
C ALA A 7 7.62 -12.09 -2.02
N ALA A 8 7.16 -12.10 -3.26
CA ALA A 8 6.78 -10.87 -3.95
C ALA A 8 5.61 -10.16 -3.25
N VAL A 9 4.58 -10.90 -2.85
CA VAL A 9 3.43 -10.35 -2.11
C VAL A 9 3.87 -9.75 -0.78
N ALA A 10 4.73 -10.44 -0.03
CA ALA A 10 5.26 -9.95 1.24
C ALA A 10 6.04 -8.63 1.07
N VAL A 11 6.84 -8.50 0.01
CA VAL A 11 7.57 -7.26 -0.29
C VAL A 11 6.61 -6.11 -0.61
N ILE A 12 5.61 -6.35 -1.46
CA ILE A 12 4.62 -5.33 -1.83
C ILE A 12 3.83 -4.86 -0.61
N LEU A 13 3.28 -5.80 0.16
CA LEU A 13 2.50 -5.48 1.35
C LEU A 13 3.33 -4.71 2.38
N ARG A 14 4.59 -5.11 2.59
CA ARG A 14 5.47 -4.39 3.50
C ARG A 14 5.74 -2.97 3.04
N ASN A 15 5.99 -2.74 1.75
CA ASN A 15 6.19 -1.39 1.23
C ASN A 15 4.95 -0.50 1.45
N LEU A 16 3.76 -1.03 1.18
CA LEU A 16 2.51 -0.29 1.38
C LEU A 16 2.23 0.00 2.86
N VAL A 17 2.39 -0.99 3.73
CA VAL A 17 2.15 -0.85 5.18
C VAL A 17 3.20 0.07 5.83
N ASP A 18 4.47 -0.07 5.49
CA ASP A 18 5.53 0.81 6.02
C ASP A 18 5.29 2.26 5.60
N ASN A 19 4.82 2.50 4.36
CA ASN A 19 4.43 3.84 3.90
C ASN A 19 3.22 4.38 4.66
N ALA A 20 2.16 3.58 4.81
CA ALA A 20 0.97 3.95 5.56
C ALA A 20 1.31 4.34 7.02
N VAL A 21 2.10 3.51 7.71
CA VAL A 21 2.55 3.78 9.10
C VAL A 21 3.44 5.01 9.18
N ARG A 22 4.29 5.26 8.17
CA ARG A 22 5.18 6.44 8.15
C ARG A 22 4.42 7.75 8.03
N TYR A 23 3.35 7.79 7.23
CA TYR A 23 2.67 9.03 6.87
C TYR A 23 1.33 9.25 7.61
N VAL A 24 0.85 8.27 8.37
CA VAL A 24 -0.32 8.44 9.23
C VAL A 24 0.04 9.26 10.48
N PRO A 25 -0.75 10.28 10.86
CA PRO A 25 -0.50 11.05 12.08
C PRO A 25 -0.79 10.21 13.34
N VAL A 26 -0.28 10.66 14.48
CA VAL A 26 -0.57 10.04 15.78
C VAL A 26 -2.08 9.98 16.01
N GLY A 27 -2.58 8.79 16.35
CA GLY A 27 -4.02 8.54 16.54
C GLY A 27 -4.80 8.29 15.23
N GLY A 28 -4.14 8.33 14.08
CA GLY A 28 -4.71 7.88 12.81
C GLY A 28 -4.77 6.36 12.70
N LYS A 29 -5.29 5.88 11.57
CA LYS A 29 -5.59 4.46 11.33
C LYS A 29 -4.96 3.98 10.04
N VAL A 30 -4.60 2.70 10.05
CA VAL A 30 -4.21 1.93 8.87
C VAL A 30 -5.07 0.67 8.88
N ASP A 31 -5.94 0.54 7.88
CA ASP A 31 -6.81 -0.60 7.67
C ASP A 31 -6.24 -1.47 6.54
N ILE A 32 -6.13 -2.78 6.78
CA ILE A 32 -5.63 -3.74 5.79
C ILE A 32 -6.75 -4.73 5.52
N SER A 33 -7.12 -4.86 4.26
CA SER A 33 -8.17 -5.79 3.82
C SER A 33 -7.70 -6.66 2.67
N VAL A 34 -8.31 -7.84 2.55
CA VAL A 34 -8.09 -8.76 1.44
C VAL A 34 -9.44 -9.20 0.91
N LEU A 35 -9.59 -9.13 -0.41
CA LEU A 35 -10.76 -9.62 -1.13
C LEU A 35 -10.32 -10.69 -2.11
N CYS A 36 -10.81 -11.91 -1.90
CA CYS A 36 -10.63 -13.00 -2.85
C CYS A 36 -11.78 -12.99 -3.86
N LEU A 37 -11.46 -12.74 -5.11
CA LEU A 37 -12.38 -12.83 -6.24
C LEU A 37 -12.15 -14.19 -6.95
N GLU A 38 -12.99 -14.50 -7.96
CA GLU A 38 -12.94 -15.80 -8.64
C GLU A 38 -11.58 -16.08 -9.30
N THR A 39 -10.92 -15.05 -9.83
CA THR A 39 -9.67 -15.18 -10.59
C THR A 39 -8.52 -14.34 -10.05
N GLU A 40 -8.74 -13.53 -9.02
CA GLU A 40 -7.75 -12.59 -8.49
C GLU A 40 -7.90 -12.38 -6.99
N VAL A 41 -6.82 -11.89 -6.36
CA VAL A 41 -6.83 -11.46 -4.96
C VAL A 41 -6.47 -9.99 -4.94
N MET A 42 -7.34 -9.19 -4.34
CA MET A 42 -7.11 -7.76 -4.13
C MET A 42 -6.66 -7.55 -2.68
N PHE A 43 -5.50 -6.94 -2.52
CA PHE A 43 -5.02 -6.45 -1.23
C PHE A 43 -5.22 -4.94 -1.19
N GLU A 44 -5.77 -4.44 -0.08
CA GLU A 44 -5.98 -3.03 0.15
C GLU A 44 -5.29 -2.61 1.45
N VAL A 45 -4.55 -1.51 1.38
CA VAL A 45 -3.96 -0.83 2.54
C VAL A 45 -4.46 0.61 2.49
N LEU A 46 -5.34 0.95 3.43
CA LEU A 46 -5.97 2.26 3.52
C LEU A 46 -5.47 2.98 4.78
N ASP A 47 -4.90 4.16 4.62
CA ASP A 47 -4.46 4.99 5.75
C ASP A 47 -5.24 6.31 5.84
N SER A 48 -5.28 6.87 7.05
CA SER A 48 -5.87 8.18 7.33
C SER A 48 -4.82 9.31 7.32
N GLY A 49 -3.74 9.15 6.55
CA GLY A 49 -2.66 10.12 6.43
C GLY A 49 -3.03 11.32 5.56
N ARG A 50 -2.03 12.19 5.33
CA ARG A 50 -2.20 13.41 4.51
C ARG A 50 -2.51 13.16 3.03
N GLY A 51 -2.49 11.90 2.61
CA GLY A 51 -2.55 11.50 1.21
C GLY A 51 -1.30 11.92 0.44
N ILE A 52 -1.34 11.69 -0.85
CA ILE A 52 -0.33 12.18 -1.77
C ILE A 52 -0.86 13.52 -2.32
N PRO A 53 -0.06 14.60 -2.36
CA PRO A 53 -0.35 15.79 -3.15
C PRO A 53 -0.73 15.41 -4.59
N GLN A 54 -1.16 16.36 -5.43
CA GLN A 54 -1.38 16.13 -6.86
C GLN A 54 -0.06 15.84 -7.62
N ALA A 55 0.68 14.84 -7.17
CA ALA A 55 1.69 14.15 -7.93
C ALA A 55 0.97 13.27 -8.95
N GLU A 56 1.55 13.14 -10.13
CA GLU A 56 1.07 12.13 -11.07
C GLU A 56 1.25 10.75 -10.41
N PRO A 57 0.25 9.85 -10.45
CA PRO A 57 0.33 8.51 -9.85
C PRO A 57 1.56 7.70 -10.27
N GLU A 58 2.19 8.07 -11.38
CA GLU A 58 3.43 7.48 -11.88
C GLU A 58 4.65 7.85 -11.02
N GLN A 59 4.68 9.08 -10.48
CA GLN A 59 5.82 9.57 -9.68
C GLN A 59 5.93 8.89 -8.33
N VAL A 60 4.80 8.53 -7.72
CA VAL A 60 4.77 7.86 -6.41
C VAL A 60 5.23 6.40 -6.47
N LEU A 61 5.27 5.84 -7.68
CA LEU A 61 5.78 4.50 -7.96
C LEU A 61 7.27 4.50 -8.28
N GLU A 62 7.86 5.68 -8.50
CA GLU A 62 9.30 5.79 -8.72
C GLU A 62 10.07 5.47 -7.43
N PRO A 63 11.19 4.72 -7.53
CA PRO A 63 12.03 4.45 -6.38
C PRO A 63 12.47 5.74 -5.66
N PHE A 64 12.40 5.72 -4.34
CA PHE A 64 12.81 6.83 -3.45
C PHE A 64 11.94 8.10 -3.54
N TYR A 65 10.76 8.04 -4.16
CA TYR A 65 9.79 9.12 -4.06
C TYR A 65 9.24 9.23 -2.62
N GLY A 66 9.42 10.39 -1.99
CA GLY A 66 8.98 10.68 -0.64
C GLY A 66 8.52 12.12 -0.53
N LEU A 67 7.54 12.36 0.33
CA LEU A 67 7.08 13.70 0.68
C LEU A 67 7.86 14.10 1.93
N ASP A 68 9.01 14.74 1.78
CA ASP A 68 9.68 15.40 2.91
C ASP A 68 8.83 16.58 3.41
#